data_AF-A0A6V8N518-F1
#
_entry.id   AF-A0A6V8N518-F1
#
_cell.length_a   1.000
_cell.length_b   1.000
_cell.length_c   1.000
_cell.angle_alpha   90.00
_cell.angle_beta   90.00
_cell.angle_gamma   90.00
#
_symmetry.space_group_name_H-M   'P 1'
#
loop_
_entity.id
_entity.type
_entity.pdbx_description
1 polymer ?
#
loop_
_entity_poly.entity_id
_entity_poly.type
_entity_poly.pdbx_seq_one_letter_code
_entity_poly.pdbx_strand_id
1 'polypeptide(L)' 'MDADYTDYEYLPECKDGCGALHDWMSSNEAAHAVCHNHEKQTGHTWRVQQRMRGDRG' A
#
# COMPACT_ATOMS: atom_id res chain seq x y z
N MET A 1 -0.98 22.61 -9.47
CA MET A 1 -0.84 21.71 -8.32
C MET A 1 -2.09 20.84 -8.31
N ASP A 2 -1.90 19.53 -8.17
CA ASP A 2 -2.90 18.53 -7.79
C ASP A 2 -3.90 18.02 -8.85
N ALA A 3 -3.55 16.89 -9.47
CA ALA A 3 -4.26 15.64 -9.22
C ALA A 3 -3.47 14.52 -9.88
N ASP A 4 -2.54 13.93 -9.13
CA ASP A 4 -2.02 12.59 -9.39
C ASP A 4 -3.21 11.61 -9.26
N TYR A 5 -4.06 11.59 -10.29
CA TYR A 5 -4.81 10.40 -10.64
C TYR A 5 -3.78 9.42 -11.17
N THR A 6 -2.96 8.87 -10.29
CA THR A 6 -2.20 7.69 -10.61
C THR A 6 -3.22 6.67 -11.08
N ASP A 7 -3.06 6.16 -12.30
CA ASP A 7 -3.89 5.09 -12.86
C ASP A 7 -3.81 3.80 -12.03
N TYR A 8 -3.14 3.84 -10.87
CA TYR A 8 -2.74 2.73 -10.04
C TYR A 8 -3.20 2.91 -8.60
N GLU A 9 -3.62 1.81 -7.99
CA GLU A 9 -3.86 1.69 -6.55
C GLU A 9 -2.79 0.79 -5.95
N TYR A 10 -2.40 1.08 -4.71
CA TYR A 10 -1.33 0.41 -4.00
C TYR A 10 -1.86 -0.21 -2.71
N LEU A 11 -1.74 -1.52 -2.54
CA LEU A 11 -2.14 -2.22 -1.32
C LEU A 11 -0.90 -2.57 -0.49
N PRO A 12 -0.65 -1.87 0.62
CA PRO A 12 0.30 -2.34 1.61
C PRO A 12 -0.23 -3.64 2.24
N GLU A 13 0.62 -4.65 2.34
CA GLU A 13 0.29 -5.96 2.90
C GLU A 13 1.40 -6.42 3.84
N CYS A 14 1.02 -6.80 5.05
CA CYS A 14 1.93 -7.44 6.00
C CYS A 14 2.01 -8.93 5.70
N LYS A 15 3.22 -9.45 5.43
CA LYS A 15 3.43 -10.88 5.15
C LYS A 15 3.31 -11.75 6.40
N ASP A 16 3.53 -11.14 7.56
CA ASP A 16 3.42 -11.80 8.87
C ASP A 16 1.96 -11.89 9.35
N GLY A 17 0.99 -11.42 8.55
CA GLY A 17 -0.44 -11.70 8.78
C GLY A 17 -1.07 -10.98 9.97
N CYS A 18 -0.50 -9.85 10.42
CA CYS A 18 -1.01 -9.12 11.59
C CYS A 18 -2.33 -8.35 11.35
N GLY A 19 -2.79 -8.23 10.09
CA GLY A 19 -4.03 -7.54 9.74
C GLY A 19 -3.98 -6.01 9.82
N ALA A 20 -2.83 -5.40 10.10
CA ALA A 20 -2.71 -3.94 10.22
C ALA A 20 -2.76 -3.18 8.88
N LEU A 21 -2.50 -3.85 7.76
CA LEU A 21 -2.44 -3.26 6.42
C LEU A 21 -3.49 -3.92 5.53
N HIS A 22 -4.63 -3.25 5.30
CA HIS A 22 -5.76 -3.80 4.54
C HIS A 22 -6.42 -2.83 3.55
N ASP A 23 -5.94 -1.59 3.44
CA ASP A 23 -6.57 -0.56 2.61
C ASP A 23 -5.77 -0.23 1.35
N TRP A 24 -6.46 -0.18 0.22
CA TRP A 24 -5.89 0.30 -1.04
C TRP A 24 -5.68 1.81 -0.95
N MET A 25 -4.46 2.24 -1.26
CA MET A 25 -4.04 3.64 -1.25
C MET A 25 -3.88 4.15 -2.68
N SER A 26 -4.20 5.42 -2.90
CA SER A 26 -4.05 6.05 -4.23
C SER A 26 -2.62 6.57 -4.47
N SER A 27 -1.72 6.46 -3.49
CA SER A 27 -0.34 6.94 -3.60
C SER A 27 0.63 5.84 -3.20
N ASN A 28 1.64 5.60 -4.05
CA ASN A 28 2.71 4.66 -3.77
C ASN A 28 3.50 5.08 -2.53
N GLU A 29 3.83 6.36 -2.44
CA GLU A 29 4.59 6.92 -1.31
C GLU A 29 3.85 6.72 0.01
N ALA A 30 2.53 6.93 0.02
CA ALA A 30 1.70 6.68 1.19
C ALA A 30 1.71 5.19 1.59
N ALA A 31 1.54 4.28 0.64
CA ALA A 31 1.59 2.83 0.90
C ALA A 31 2.94 2.39 1.47
N HIS A 32 4.04 2.87 0.89
CA HIS A 32 5.39 2.62 1.37
C HIS A 32 5.65 3.22 2.76
N ALA A 33 5.18 4.44 3.02
CA ALA A 33 5.32 5.09 4.33
C ALA A 33 4.62 4.30 5.44
N VAL A 34 3.41 3.80 5.20
CA VAL A 34 2.67 2.99 6.18
C VAL A 34 3.36 1.65 6.40
N CYS A 35 3.79 0.98 5.33
CA CYS A 35 4.58 -0.24 5.40
C CYS A 35 5.88 -0.07 6.22
N HIS A 36 6.67 0.96 5.95
CA HIS A 36 7.89 1.24 6.69
C HIS A 36 7.63 1.57 8.16
N ASN A 37 6.56 2.32 8.44
CA ASN A 37 6.18 2.61 9.81
C ASN A 37 5.75 1.34 10.56
N HIS A 38 5.01 0.46 9.89
CA HIS A 38 4.59 -0.82 10.44
C HIS A 38 5.79 -1.74 10.73
N GLU A 39 6.73 -1.87 9.79
CA GLU A 39 7.99 -2.58 9.98
C GLU A 39 8.76 -2.08 11.19
N LYS A 40 8.91 -0.76 11.34
CA LYS A 40 9.64 -0.17 12.46
C LYS A 40 8.97 -0.45 13.80
N GLN A 41 7.63 -0.47 13.85
CA GLN A 41 6.87 -0.68 15.09
C GLN A 41 6.80 -2.15 15.49
N THR A 42 6.71 -3.06 14.53
CA THR A 42 6.42 -4.48 14.78
C THR A 42 7.59 -5.42 14.48
N GLY A 43 8.54 -4.98 13.65
CA GLY A 43 9.58 -5.83 13.07
C GLY A 43 9.08 -6.74 11.95
N HIS A 44 7.82 -6.59 11.50
CA HIS A 44 7.24 -7.43 10.47
C HIS A 44 7.70 -7.06 9.06
N THR A 45 7.70 -8.06 8.19
CA THR A 45 7.94 -7.90 6.77
C THR A 45 6.67 -7.53 6.02
N TRP A 46 6.83 -6.72 4.98
CA TRP A 46 5.72 -6.18 4.21
C TRP A 46 5.99 -6.26 2.72
N ARG A 47 4.94 -6.06 1.93
CA ARG A 47 5.01 -5.80 0.48
C ARG A 47 3.96 -4.78 0.10
N VAL A 48 4.16 -4.11 -1.01
CA VAL A 48 3.14 -3.25 -1.62
C VAL A 48 2.75 -3.88 -2.95
N GLN A 49 1.47 -4.25 -3.08
CA GLN A 49 0.91 -4.66 -4.37
C GLN A 49 0.45 -3.42 -5.12
N GLN A 50 0.54 -3.42 -6.45
CA GLN A 50 0.02 -2.35 -7.29
C GLN A 50 -0.93 -2.93 -8.34
N ARG A 51 -2.05 -2.25 -8.60
CA ARG A 51 -3.01 -2.61 -9.66
C ARG A 51 -3.48 -1.38 -10.42
N MET A 52 -3.86 -1.53 -11.68
CA MET A 52 -4.48 -0.43 -12.42
C MET A 52 -5.95 -0.24 -12.01
N ARG A 53 -6.42 1.01 -11.91
CA ARG A 53 -7.82 1.38 -11.62
C ARG A 53 -8.81 0.92 -12.70
N GLY A 54 -8.33 0.52 -13.88
CA GLY A 54 -9.13 0.08 -15.01
C GLY A 54 -9.36 -1.43 -15.12
N ASP A 55 -8.70 -2.26 -14.31
CA ASP A 55 -8.79 -3.72 -14.41
C ASP A 55 -9.99 -4.29 -13.60
N ARG A 56 -11.16 -3.67 -13.77
CA ARG A 56 -12.47 -4.24 -13.37
C ARG A 56 -13.14 -4.77 -14.63
N GLY A 57 -12.50 -5.75 -15.27
CA GLY A 57 -13.10 -6.56 -16.34
C GLY A 57 -14.05 -7.60 -15.77
#